data_AF-G1MSI7-F1
#
_entry.id   AF-G1MSI7-F1
#
_cell.length_a   1.000
_cell.length_b   1.000
_cell.length_c   1.000
_cell.angle_alpha   90.00
_cell.angle_beta   90.00
_cell.angle_gamma   90.00
#
_symmetry.space_group_name_H-M   'P 1'
#
loop_
_entity.id
_entity.type
_entity.pdbx_description
1 polymer ?
#
loop_
_entity_poly.entity_id
_entity_poly.type
_entity_poly.pdbx_seq_one_letter_code
_entity_poly.pdbx_strand_id
1 'polypeptide(L)'
;PPQVLFRAAAFGLNALTLRRLSRELLGVVGVRVPLGVFWSVSLGFVWLHFLEVPDPSVVPHYRAAVVAFGLSAVVELLGEPFWVLAQAHLFVRLKVIAESLSVVTKCILTVILVILYPQWGLYIFSLAQLLYTSVLVLCYVVYFAKFLGSPEATKKSFPVPTMKALLPNLMEDKTFLNWKEVRLTWSFFKQSFLKQILTEGERYVMTFLNVINFGDQGVYDTVNNLGSLVARFLFLPIEESFYVFFTQVLERGKNVKDQKQDDVAVAANVLELLLKLVLLIGLTIAVFGYAFSQLALDIYGGSTLSSGTGPDLLRCYSLYVLFLAVNGVTECFTFALMCKEEVDRYNFVMLALSFTFLCSSYFLTRWHGSVGFILANCLNMGIRIAHSIHYIYGYFKESSYRPLTGLFPSPFLILAYVVSGGITVCSEAFFCCDKGWTARLIHISIGALCFAATTITMFCTETKLVHFVRSQFLSQYMKKGT
;
A
#
# COMPACT_ATOMS: atom_id res chain seq x y z
N PRO A 1 -0.09 -4.53 0.30
CA PRO A 1 1.21 -4.15 -0.32
C PRO A 1 2.51 -4.28 0.54
N PRO A 2 2.60 -5.07 1.63
CA PRO A 2 3.90 -5.31 2.31
C PRO A 2 4.78 -6.39 1.64
N GLN A 3 4.20 -7.24 0.80
CA GLN A 3 4.94 -8.27 0.07
C GLN A 3 5.91 -7.70 -0.98
N VAL A 4 5.60 -6.55 -1.59
CA VAL A 4 6.43 -5.95 -2.64
C VAL A 4 7.68 -5.29 -2.05
N LEU A 5 7.58 -4.68 -0.86
CA LEU A 5 8.70 -4.02 -0.20
C LEU A 5 9.67 -5.02 0.45
N PHE A 6 9.15 -6.11 1.01
CA PHE A 6 9.96 -7.23 1.51
C PHE A 6 10.65 -7.96 0.36
N ARG A 7 9.95 -8.15 -0.77
CA ARG A 7 10.55 -8.65 -2.02
C ARG A 7 11.58 -7.68 -2.60
N ALA A 8 11.44 -6.36 -2.43
CA ALA A 8 12.40 -5.36 -2.92
C ALA A 8 13.68 -5.27 -2.06
N ALA A 9 13.57 -5.40 -0.73
CA ALA A 9 14.73 -5.49 0.16
C ALA A 9 15.44 -6.84 0.03
N ALA A 10 14.67 -7.93 -0.10
CA ALA A 10 15.20 -9.25 -0.50
C ALA A 10 15.77 -9.22 -1.94
N PHE A 11 15.26 -8.38 -2.84
CA PHE A 11 15.78 -8.15 -4.19
C PHE A 11 17.12 -7.42 -4.17
N GLY A 12 17.33 -6.45 -3.28
CA GLY A 12 18.64 -5.84 -3.06
C GLY A 12 19.66 -6.84 -2.49
N LEU A 13 19.22 -7.67 -1.53
CA LEU A 13 20.02 -8.76 -0.96
C LEU A 13 20.39 -9.79 -2.03
N ASN A 14 19.41 -10.24 -2.83
CA ASN A 14 19.57 -11.24 -3.86
C ASN A 14 20.36 -10.70 -5.05
N ALA A 15 20.10 -9.49 -5.56
CA ALA A 15 20.81 -8.93 -6.71
C ALA A 15 22.31 -8.67 -6.44
N LEU A 16 22.69 -8.32 -5.20
CA LEU A 16 24.09 -8.13 -4.83
C LEU A 16 24.80 -9.46 -4.53
N THR A 17 24.11 -10.47 -3.98
CA THR A 17 24.63 -11.85 -3.87
C THR A 17 24.66 -12.58 -5.23
N LEU A 18 23.78 -12.23 -6.16
CA LEU A 18 23.68 -12.82 -7.50
C LEU A 18 24.88 -12.51 -8.42
N ARG A 19 25.68 -11.48 -8.12
CA ARG A 19 26.86 -11.17 -8.93
C ARG A 19 27.97 -12.22 -8.77
N ARG A 20 27.86 -13.09 -7.77
CA ARG A 20 28.68 -14.29 -7.57
C ARG A 20 27.78 -15.42 -7.06
N LEU A 21 27.13 -16.15 -7.96
CA LEU A 21 26.46 -17.41 -7.62
C LEU A 21 27.52 -18.45 -7.21
N SER A 22 28.03 -18.35 -5.98
CA SER A 22 28.95 -19.32 -5.40
C SER A 22 28.15 -20.47 -4.77
N ARG A 23 28.76 -21.65 -4.64
CA ARG A 23 28.19 -22.79 -3.87
C ARG A 23 27.89 -22.42 -2.41
N GLU A 24 28.48 -21.34 -1.89
CA GLU A 24 28.28 -20.83 -0.53
C GLU A 24 26.87 -20.24 -0.32
N LEU A 25 26.27 -19.64 -1.37
CA LEU A 25 24.91 -19.09 -1.32
C LEU A 25 23.82 -20.18 -1.16
N LEU A 26 24.08 -21.39 -1.67
CA LEU A 26 23.23 -22.57 -1.48
C LEU A 26 23.30 -23.08 -0.03
N GLY A 27 24.44 -22.92 0.64
CA GLY A 27 24.59 -23.18 2.08
C GLY A 27 23.76 -22.20 2.92
N VAL A 28 23.73 -20.91 2.55
CA VAL A 28 22.90 -19.89 3.20
C VAL A 28 21.41 -20.19 3.04
N VAL A 29 20.98 -20.72 1.90
CA VAL A 29 19.61 -21.20 1.67
C VAL A 29 19.25 -22.35 2.63
N GLY A 30 20.19 -23.26 2.89
CA GLY A 30 20.00 -24.40 3.80
C GLY A 30 19.70 -24.01 5.25
N VAL A 31 20.21 -22.86 5.71
CA VAL A 31 19.97 -22.35 7.08
C VAL A 31 18.59 -21.67 7.20
N ARG A 32 18.01 -21.18 6.08
CA ARG A 32 16.74 -20.44 6.09
C ARG A 32 15.55 -21.30 6.48
N VAL A 33 15.49 -22.55 5.99
CA VAL A 33 14.35 -23.44 6.26
C VAL A 33 14.30 -23.83 7.76
N PRO A 34 15.40 -24.29 8.40
CA PRO A 34 15.41 -24.52 9.85
C PRO A 34 15.07 -23.26 10.66
N LEU A 35 15.58 -22.09 10.25
CA LEU A 35 15.28 -20.82 10.91
C LEU A 35 13.79 -20.45 10.76
N GLY A 36 13.21 -20.68 9.58
CA GLY A 36 11.80 -20.46 9.29
C GLY A 36 10.90 -21.39 10.09
N VAL A 37 11.26 -22.66 10.22
CA VAL A 37 10.57 -23.62 11.10
C VAL A 37 10.65 -23.16 12.55
N PHE A 38 11.84 -22.77 13.03
CA PHE A 38 12.02 -22.24 14.39
C PHE A 38 11.11 -21.04 14.65
N TRP A 39 11.07 -20.06 13.75
CA TRP A 39 10.20 -18.89 13.90
C TRP A 39 8.72 -19.23 13.77
N SER A 40 8.32 -20.10 12.85
CA SER A 40 6.94 -20.54 12.70
C SER A 40 6.43 -21.22 13.97
N VAL A 41 7.25 -22.07 14.60
CA VAL A 41 6.88 -22.75 15.85
C VAL A 41 6.88 -21.76 17.02
N SER A 42 7.91 -20.92 17.15
CA SER A 42 8.02 -19.96 18.25
C SER A 42 6.91 -18.91 18.21
N LEU A 43 6.65 -18.33 17.04
CA LEU A 43 5.57 -17.34 16.87
C LEU A 43 4.20 -18.00 16.98
N GLY A 44 4.02 -19.21 16.43
CA GLY A 44 2.79 -19.99 16.60
C GLY A 44 2.50 -20.28 18.07
N PHE A 45 3.54 -20.62 18.86
CA PHE A 45 3.41 -20.82 20.30
C PHE A 45 3.00 -19.53 21.03
N VAL A 46 3.65 -18.39 20.72
CA VAL A 46 3.24 -17.08 21.25
C VAL A 46 1.77 -16.77 20.90
N TRP A 47 1.37 -17.02 19.67
CA TRP A 47 0.02 -16.73 19.18
C TRP A 47 -1.07 -17.60 19.81
N LEU A 48 -0.74 -18.83 20.21
CA LEU A 48 -1.67 -19.78 20.82
C LEU A 48 -1.75 -19.68 22.34
N HIS A 49 -0.70 -19.16 23.00
CA HIS A 49 -0.57 -19.23 24.45
C HIS A 49 -0.43 -17.87 25.14
N PHE A 50 0.09 -16.85 24.48
CA PHE A 50 0.32 -15.52 25.07
C PHE A 50 -0.63 -14.44 24.55
N LEU A 51 -1.16 -14.60 23.34
CA LEU A 51 -2.17 -13.71 22.80
C LEU A 51 -3.58 -14.22 23.13
N GLU A 52 -4.54 -13.30 23.11
CA GLU A 52 -5.94 -13.59 23.38
C GLU A 52 -6.47 -14.59 22.36
N VAL A 53 -6.93 -15.75 22.85
CA VAL A 53 -7.52 -16.80 22.02
C VAL A 53 -9.00 -16.50 21.88
N PRO A 54 -9.53 -16.31 20.65
CA PRO A 54 -10.94 -16.03 20.45
C PRO A 54 -11.83 -17.18 20.95
N ASP A 55 -13.05 -16.85 21.36
CA ASP A 55 -14.05 -17.84 21.76
C ASP A 55 -14.29 -18.84 20.60
N PRO A 56 -14.20 -20.16 20.83
CA PRO A 56 -14.46 -21.18 19.81
C PRO A 56 -15.85 -21.10 19.17
N SER A 57 -16.84 -20.52 19.85
CA SER A 57 -18.17 -20.28 19.32
C SER A 57 -18.20 -19.20 18.24
N VAL A 58 -17.26 -18.25 18.29
CA VAL A 58 -17.13 -17.15 17.33
C VAL A 58 -16.12 -17.48 16.23
N VAL A 59 -14.98 -18.10 16.60
CA VAL A 59 -13.92 -18.49 15.64
C VAL A 59 -13.60 -19.97 15.80
N PRO A 60 -14.33 -20.87 15.11
CA PRO A 60 -14.05 -22.30 15.17
C PRO A 60 -12.70 -22.62 14.52
N HIS A 61 -12.07 -23.70 14.96
CA HIS A 61 -10.81 -24.22 14.42
C HIS A 61 -9.61 -23.24 14.47
N TYR A 62 -9.62 -22.25 15.37
CA TYR A 62 -8.54 -21.26 15.52
C TYR A 62 -7.14 -21.90 15.59
N ARG A 63 -6.94 -22.92 16.44
CA ARG A 63 -5.65 -23.62 16.58
C ARG A 63 -5.17 -24.23 15.26
N ALA A 64 -6.07 -24.88 14.53
CA ALA A 64 -5.74 -25.48 13.24
C ALA A 64 -5.37 -24.41 12.21
N ALA A 65 -6.03 -23.26 12.23
CA ALA A 65 -5.73 -22.15 11.33
C ALA A 65 -4.34 -21.54 11.59
N VAL A 66 -3.95 -21.35 12.86
CA VAL A 66 -2.60 -20.86 13.22
C VAL A 66 -1.53 -21.84 12.73
N VAL A 67 -1.72 -23.15 12.94
CA VAL A 67 -0.79 -24.18 12.46
C VAL A 67 -0.74 -24.21 10.93
N ALA A 68 -1.88 -24.10 10.25
CA ALA A 68 -1.94 -24.07 8.78
C ALA A 68 -1.22 -22.84 8.19
N PHE A 69 -1.36 -21.66 8.80
CA PHE A 69 -0.59 -20.47 8.41
C PHE A 69 0.91 -20.66 8.64
N GLY A 70 1.31 -21.18 9.80
CA GLY A 70 2.72 -21.50 10.07
C GLY A 70 3.30 -22.48 9.05
N LEU A 71 2.58 -23.56 8.75
CA LEU A 71 2.95 -24.52 7.73
C LEU A 71 3.05 -23.87 6.34
N SER A 72 2.11 -22.99 5.98
CA SER A 72 2.14 -22.29 4.69
C SER A 72 3.41 -21.43 4.55
N ALA A 73 3.86 -20.77 5.62
CA ALA A 73 5.09 -19.99 5.62
C ALA A 73 6.33 -20.87 5.42
N VAL A 74 6.39 -22.04 6.08
CA VAL A 74 7.48 -23.00 5.88
C VAL A 74 7.48 -23.54 4.45
N VAL A 75 6.31 -23.88 3.89
CA VAL A 75 6.18 -24.33 2.50
C VAL A 75 6.64 -23.23 1.53
N GLU A 76 6.25 -21.98 1.73
CA GLU A 76 6.70 -20.86 0.90
C GLU A 76 8.22 -20.69 0.94
N LEU A 77 8.84 -20.82 2.12
CA LEU A 77 10.30 -20.78 2.28
C LEU A 77 11.02 -21.91 1.53
N LEU A 78 10.42 -23.10 1.42
CA LEU A 78 10.97 -24.18 0.59
C LEU A 78 10.98 -23.83 -0.91
N GLY A 79 10.07 -22.96 -1.36
CA GLY A 79 9.98 -22.48 -2.74
C GLY A 79 10.95 -21.34 -3.07
N GLU A 80 11.42 -20.62 -2.06
CA GLU A 80 12.28 -19.43 -2.22
C GLU A 80 13.54 -19.69 -3.07
N PRO A 81 14.29 -20.80 -2.93
CA PRO A 81 15.50 -21.04 -3.71
C PRO A 81 15.20 -21.09 -5.21
N PHE A 82 14.09 -21.73 -5.58
CA PHE A 82 13.63 -21.81 -6.96
C PHE A 82 13.15 -20.46 -7.47
N TRP A 83 12.47 -19.67 -6.64
CA TRP A 83 12.05 -18.31 -7.00
C TRP A 83 13.26 -17.39 -7.23
N VAL A 84 14.28 -17.46 -6.38
CA VAL A 84 15.53 -16.70 -6.52
C VAL A 84 16.29 -17.12 -7.77
N LEU A 85 16.40 -18.42 -8.01
CA LEU A 85 17.01 -18.96 -9.23
C LEU A 85 16.26 -18.52 -10.49
N ALA A 86 14.93 -18.53 -10.44
CA ALA A 86 14.07 -18.05 -11.52
C ALA A 86 14.30 -16.55 -11.80
N GLN A 87 14.41 -15.74 -10.75
CA GLN A 87 14.70 -14.32 -10.87
C GLN A 87 16.11 -14.07 -11.41
N ALA A 88 17.11 -14.83 -10.95
CA ALA A 88 18.51 -14.67 -11.34
C ALA A 88 18.76 -14.92 -12.81
N HIS A 89 18.04 -15.87 -13.39
CA HIS A 89 18.13 -16.21 -14.80
C HIS A 89 17.00 -15.62 -15.64
N LEU A 90 16.31 -14.60 -15.12
CA LEU A 90 15.26 -13.85 -15.83
C LEU A 90 14.14 -14.73 -16.40
N PHE A 91 13.75 -15.79 -15.70
CA PHE A 91 12.58 -16.62 -16.04
C PHE A 91 11.27 -15.91 -15.66
N VAL A 92 11.06 -14.70 -16.19
CA VAL A 92 9.91 -13.83 -15.87
C VAL A 92 8.59 -14.51 -16.19
N ARG A 93 8.50 -15.21 -17.33
CA ARG A 93 7.28 -15.93 -17.74
C ARG A 93 6.88 -17.03 -16.75
N LEU A 94 7.85 -17.80 -16.25
CA LEU A 94 7.60 -18.82 -15.22
C LEU A 94 7.02 -18.17 -13.97
N LYS A 95 7.65 -17.09 -13.48
CA LYS A 95 7.19 -16.38 -12.29
C LYS A 95 5.77 -15.87 -12.43
N VAL A 96 5.46 -15.20 -13.54
CA VAL A 96 4.12 -14.65 -13.79
C VAL A 96 3.08 -15.77 -13.83
N ILE A 97 3.35 -16.88 -14.53
CA ILE A 97 2.41 -18.02 -14.61
C ILE A 97 2.22 -18.69 -13.24
N ALA A 98 3.32 -18.99 -12.53
CA ALA A 98 3.26 -19.67 -11.24
C ALA A 98 2.55 -18.82 -10.18
N GLU A 99 2.86 -17.52 -10.09
CA GLU A 99 2.20 -16.58 -9.18
C GLU A 99 0.71 -16.43 -9.54
N SER A 100 0.38 -16.24 -10.82
CA SER A 100 -1.02 -16.09 -11.26
C SER A 100 -1.86 -17.34 -10.99
N LEU A 101 -1.35 -18.53 -11.34
CA LEU A 101 -2.05 -19.79 -11.11
C LEU A 101 -2.30 -20.03 -9.62
N SER A 102 -1.31 -19.74 -8.78
CA SER A 102 -1.43 -19.89 -7.33
C SER A 102 -2.48 -18.93 -6.76
N VAL A 103 -2.48 -17.65 -7.17
CA VAL A 103 -3.48 -16.66 -6.74
C VAL A 103 -4.89 -17.08 -7.19
N VAL A 104 -5.07 -17.46 -8.45
CA VAL A 104 -6.38 -17.89 -8.98
C VAL A 104 -6.91 -19.09 -8.19
N THR A 105 -6.06 -20.08 -7.95
CA THR A 105 -6.43 -21.28 -7.18
C THR A 105 -6.83 -20.94 -5.75
N LYS A 106 -6.07 -20.05 -5.09
CA LYS A 106 -6.41 -19.50 -3.76
C LYS A 106 -7.77 -18.84 -3.75
N CYS A 107 -8.04 -17.95 -4.70
CA CYS A 107 -9.28 -17.20 -4.80
C CYS A 107 -10.47 -18.13 -5.02
N ILE A 108 -10.37 -19.07 -5.97
CA ILE A 108 -11.43 -20.05 -6.26
C ILE A 108 -11.73 -20.87 -5.00
N LEU A 109 -10.71 -21.42 -4.35
CA LEU A 109 -10.92 -22.21 -3.13
C LEU A 109 -11.56 -21.37 -2.01
N THR A 110 -11.09 -20.14 -1.81
CA THR A 110 -11.63 -19.23 -0.79
C THR A 110 -13.11 -18.98 -1.05
N VAL A 111 -13.50 -18.62 -2.27
CA VAL A 111 -14.89 -18.35 -2.63
C VAL A 111 -15.77 -19.59 -2.44
N ILE A 112 -15.35 -20.75 -2.94
CA ILE A 112 -16.11 -22.00 -2.79
C ILE A 112 -16.31 -22.33 -1.32
N LEU A 113 -15.25 -22.31 -0.52
CA LEU A 113 -15.35 -22.69 0.89
C LEU A 113 -16.12 -21.67 1.72
N VAL A 114 -16.02 -20.37 1.45
CA VAL A 114 -16.79 -19.34 2.15
C VAL A 114 -18.30 -19.50 1.86
N ILE A 115 -18.67 -19.85 0.62
CA ILE A 115 -20.08 -20.10 0.26
C ILE A 115 -20.60 -21.37 0.95
N LEU A 116 -19.80 -22.44 0.99
CA LEU A 116 -20.22 -23.72 1.56
C LEU A 116 -20.19 -23.74 3.10
N TYR A 117 -19.21 -23.09 3.72
CA TYR A 117 -18.94 -23.15 5.16
C TYR A 117 -18.61 -21.75 5.73
N PRO A 118 -19.56 -20.80 5.73
CA PRO A 118 -19.30 -19.41 6.11
C PRO A 118 -18.78 -19.24 7.55
N GLN A 119 -19.09 -20.20 8.43
CA GLN A 119 -18.68 -20.18 9.84
C GLN A 119 -17.17 -20.45 10.05
N TRP A 120 -16.45 -20.97 9.04
CA TRP A 120 -15.05 -21.37 9.16
C TRP A 120 -14.07 -20.33 8.60
N GLY A 121 -14.46 -19.05 8.54
CA GLY A 121 -13.74 -17.99 7.84
C GLY A 121 -12.21 -18.04 8.00
N LEU A 122 -11.70 -17.95 9.22
CA LEU A 122 -10.25 -17.96 9.48
C LEU A 122 -9.56 -19.25 8.99
N TYR A 123 -10.18 -20.41 9.23
CA TYR A 123 -9.65 -21.69 8.79
C TYR A 123 -9.63 -21.81 7.27
N ILE A 124 -10.67 -21.33 6.59
CA ILE A 124 -10.73 -21.28 5.12
C ILE A 124 -9.60 -20.43 4.55
N PHE A 125 -9.36 -19.23 5.09
CA PHE A 125 -8.26 -18.38 4.64
C PHE A 125 -6.89 -19.04 4.85
N SER A 126 -6.69 -19.73 5.97
CA SER A 126 -5.45 -20.46 6.26
C SER A 126 -5.22 -21.64 5.30
N LEU A 127 -6.27 -22.40 4.99
CA LEU A 127 -6.21 -23.52 4.05
C LEU A 127 -5.97 -23.03 2.62
N ALA A 128 -6.64 -21.95 2.21
CA ALA A 128 -6.42 -21.33 0.92
C ALA A 128 -5.00 -20.78 0.78
N GLN A 129 -4.43 -20.21 1.86
CA GLN A 129 -3.03 -19.79 1.88
C GLN A 129 -2.07 -20.98 1.77
N LEU A 130 -2.33 -22.09 2.45
CA LEU A 130 -1.53 -23.30 2.33
C LEU A 130 -1.60 -23.90 0.91
N LEU A 131 -2.77 -23.89 0.27
CA LEU A 131 -2.92 -24.30 -1.11
C LEU A 131 -2.14 -23.38 -2.06
N TYR A 132 -2.24 -22.06 -1.87
CA TYR A 132 -1.48 -21.07 -2.61
C TYR A 132 0.03 -21.37 -2.60
N THR A 133 0.62 -21.52 -1.40
CA THR A 133 2.06 -21.74 -1.26
C THR A 133 2.45 -23.10 -1.82
N SER A 134 1.61 -24.12 -1.67
CA SER A 134 1.86 -25.46 -2.19
C SER A 134 1.85 -25.50 -3.72
N VAL A 135 0.86 -24.87 -4.36
CA VAL A 135 0.79 -24.76 -5.83
C VAL A 135 1.98 -23.97 -6.38
N LEU A 136 2.37 -22.88 -5.70
CA LEU A 136 3.51 -22.06 -6.09
C LEU A 136 4.81 -22.87 -6.10
N VAL A 137 5.09 -23.57 -4.99
CA VAL A 137 6.27 -24.43 -4.84
C VAL A 137 6.24 -25.57 -5.86
N LEU A 138 5.08 -26.20 -6.06
CA LEU A 138 4.90 -27.29 -7.03
C LEU A 138 5.21 -26.83 -8.46
N CYS A 139 4.74 -25.64 -8.86
CA CYS A 139 5.05 -25.08 -10.18
C CYS A 139 6.55 -24.95 -10.40
N TYR A 140 7.26 -24.42 -9.40
CA TYR A 140 8.71 -24.27 -9.47
C TYR A 140 9.43 -25.62 -9.51
N VAL A 141 9.07 -26.54 -8.62
CA VAL A 141 9.65 -27.88 -8.56
C VAL A 141 9.43 -28.62 -9.87
N VAL A 142 8.22 -28.62 -10.42
CA VAL A 142 7.90 -29.28 -11.69
C VAL A 142 8.67 -28.66 -12.86
N TYR A 143 8.74 -27.32 -12.92
CA TYR A 143 9.49 -26.64 -13.98
C TYR A 143 10.97 -26.98 -13.92
N PHE A 144 11.61 -26.82 -12.77
CA PHE A 144 13.04 -27.08 -12.62
C PHE A 144 13.38 -28.57 -12.72
N ALA A 145 12.51 -29.49 -12.28
CA ALA A 145 12.68 -30.92 -12.51
C ALA A 145 12.76 -31.26 -14.00
N LYS A 146 11.92 -30.64 -14.84
CA LYS A 146 11.95 -30.82 -16.30
C LYS A 146 13.09 -30.06 -16.97
N PHE A 147 13.43 -28.88 -16.45
CA PHE A 147 14.46 -28.02 -17.03
C PHE A 147 15.89 -28.54 -16.79
N LEU A 148 16.21 -29.00 -15.58
CA LEU A 148 17.57 -29.41 -15.16
C LEU A 148 18.11 -30.71 -15.80
N GLY A 149 17.42 -31.26 -16.81
CA GLY A 149 17.93 -32.34 -17.66
C GLY A 149 17.67 -32.09 -19.15
N SER A 150 17.18 -30.91 -19.51
CA SER A 150 16.83 -30.55 -20.88
C SER A 150 18.06 -30.10 -21.69
N PRO A 151 18.09 -30.32 -23.02
CA PRO A 151 19.17 -29.81 -23.87
C PRO A 151 19.27 -28.28 -23.82
N GLU A 152 18.18 -27.59 -23.48
CA GLU A 152 18.15 -26.14 -23.31
C GLU A 152 18.96 -25.66 -22.09
N ALA A 153 18.93 -26.39 -20.98
CA ALA A 153 19.74 -26.08 -19.79
C ALA A 153 21.23 -26.31 -20.05
N THR A 154 21.58 -27.38 -20.76
CA THR A 154 22.96 -27.66 -21.19
C THR A 154 23.47 -26.58 -22.15
N LYS A 155 22.64 -26.14 -23.10
CA LYS A 155 22.96 -25.05 -24.03
C LYS A 155 23.16 -23.70 -23.33
N LYS A 156 22.46 -23.46 -22.22
CA LYS A 156 22.58 -22.23 -21.40
C LYS A 156 23.69 -22.32 -20.34
N SER A 157 24.49 -23.40 -20.32
CA SER A 157 25.54 -23.65 -19.31
C SER A 157 25.05 -23.39 -17.88
N PHE A 158 23.85 -23.90 -17.56
CA PHE A 158 23.19 -23.59 -16.31
C PHE A 158 24.01 -24.10 -15.10
N PRO A 159 24.26 -23.26 -14.08
CA PRO A 159 25.23 -23.57 -13.02
C PRO A 159 24.77 -24.64 -12.01
N VAL A 160 23.50 -25.07 -12.07
CA VAL A 160 22.93 -26.07 -11.17
C VAL A 160 22.67 -27.37 -11.96
N PRO A 161 23.40 -28.46 -11.69
CA PRO A 161 23.31 -29.69 -12.48
C PRO A 161 22.14 -30.61 -12.07
N THR A 162 21.64 -30.52 -10.84
CA THR A 162 20.54 -31.38 -10.37
C THR A 162 19.75 -30.67 -9.26
N MET A 163 18.46 -30.97 -9.14
CA MET A 163 17.62 -30.48 -8.03
C MET A 163 18.19 -30.77 -6.64
N LYS A 164 18.90 -31.89 -6.46
CA LYS A 164 19.57 -32.23 -5.19
C LYS A 164 20.68 -31.24 -4.82
N ALA A 165 21.27 -30.53 -5.78
CA ALA A 165 22.25 -29.49 -5.49
C ALA A 165 21.62 -28.22 -4.89
N LEU A 166 20.28 -28.10 -4.94
CA LEU A 166 19.51 -27.03 -4.29
C LEU A 166 19.07 -27.41 -2.87
N LEU A 167 19.19 -28.69 -2.50
CA LEU A 167 18.93 -29.14 -1.14
C LEU A 167 20.17 -28.88 -0.27
N PRO A 168 19.99 -28.63 1.05
CA PRO A 168 21.09 -28.50 1.98
C PRO A 168 21.86 -29.82 2.02
N ASN A 169 22.99 -29.89 1.31
CA ASN A 169 23.94 -30.96 1.49
C ASN A 169 24.70 -30.67 2.78
N LEU A 170 24.49 -31.50 3.79
CA LEU A 170 25.27 -31.56 5.02
C LEU A 170 26.66 -32.14 4.71
N MET A 171 27.44 -31.51 3.82
CA MET A 171 28.78 -31.98 3.44
C MET A 171 29.81 -31.45 4.43
N GLU A 172 30.66 -32.36 4.90
CA GLU A 172 31.68 -32.23 5.97
C GLU A 172 32.80 -31.19 5.76
N ASP A 173 32.71 -30.27 4.80
CA ASP A 173 33.82 -29.38 4.47
C ASP A 173 33.75 -28.04 5.21
N LYS A 174 34.82 -27.71 5.93
CA LYS A 174 34.94 -26.66 6.96
C LYS A 174 34.97 -25.21 6.45
N THR A 175 34.16 -24.86 5.47
CA THR A 175 33.88 -23.47 5.08
C THR A 175 32.38 -23.20 5.10
N PHE A 176 31.71 -23.69 6.15
CA PHE A 176 30.25 -23.74 6.25
C PHE A 176 29.51 -22.41 6.11
N LEU A 177 30.15 -21.27 6.41
CA LEU A 177 29.57 -19.94 6.18
C LEU A 177 30.67 -18.90 5.97
N ASN A 178 30.63 -18.21 4.84
CA ASN A 178 31.47 -17.05 4.61
C ASN A 178 31.03 -15.91 5.55
N TRP A 179 31.83 -15.62 6.57
CA TRP A 179 31.48 -14.63 7.60
C TRP A 179 31.21 -13.24 7.04
N LYS A 180 31.79 -12.89 5.89
CA LYS A 180 31.50 -11.64 5.18
C LYS A 180 30.06 -11.62 4.66
N GLU A 181 29.60 -12.73 4.09
CA GLU A 181 28.23 -12.89 3.58
C GLU A 181 27.21 -12.97 4.73
N VAL A 182 27.57 -13.60 5.85
CA VAL A 182 26.74 -13.62 7.07
C VAL A 182 26.57 -12.21 7.64
N ARG A 183 27.67 -11.46 7.79
CA ARG A 183 27.62 -10.07 8.28
C ARG A 183 26.79 -9.17 7.36
N LEU A 184 26.90 -9.37 6.05
CA LEU A 184 26.11 -8.65 5.05
C LEU A 184 24.62 -9.01 5.18
N THR A 185 24.30 -10.30 5.24
CA THR A 185 22.92 -10.81 5.42
C THR A 185 22.30 -10.29 6.72
N TRP A 186 23.08 -10.24 7.80
CA TRP A 186 22.65 -9.68 9.08
C TRP A 186 22.35 -8.18 9.02
N SER A 187 23.16 -7.41 8.29
CA SER A 187 22.94 -5.98 8.10
C SER A 187 21.64 -5.71 7.35
N PHE A 188 21.38 -6.49 6.30
CA PHE A 188 20.12 -6.41 5.55
C PHE A 188 18.93 -6.94 6.33
N PHE A 189 19.10 -7.98 7.15
CA PHE A 189 18.05 -8.46 8.05
C PHE A 189 17.64 -7.34 9.02
N LYS A 190 18.60 -6.65 9.66
CA LYS A 190 18.31 -5.49 10.51
C LYS A 190 17.57 -4.40 9.77
N GLN A 191 17.99 -4.07 8.55
CA GLN A 191 17.32 -3.07 7.72
C GLN A 191 15.89 -3.46 7.38
N SER A 192 15.66 -4.72 6.96
CA SER A 192 14.33 -5.25 6.65
C SER A 192 13.43 -5.32 7.89
N PHE A 193 13.99 -5.70 9.04
CA PHE A 193 13.27 -5.76 10.31
C PHE A 193 12.85 -4.35 10.79
N LEU A 194 13.78 -3.38 10.75
CA LEU A 194 13.46 -1.99 11.06
C LEU A 194 12.39 -1.46 10.10
N LYS A 195 12.52 -1.75 8.80
CA LYS A 195 11.53 -1.36 7.80
C LYS A 195 10.17 -1.99 8.06
N GLN A 196 10.13 -3.24 8.48
CA GLN A 196 8.90 -3.95 8.84
C GLN A 196 8.20 -3.27 10.03
N ILE A 197 8.95 -2.88 11.06
CA ILE A 197 8.41 -2.12 12.20
C ILE A 197 7.88 -0.76 11.75
N LEU A 198 8.62 -0.05 10.88
CA LEU A 198 8.19 1.27 10.40
C LEU A 198 6.96 1.20 9.47
N THR A 199 6.79 0.11 8.73
CA THR A 199 5.71 -0.03 7.74
C THR A 199 4.46 -0.67 8.34
N GLU A 200 4.61 -1.68 9.19
CA GLU A 200 3.52 -2.45 9.77
C GLU A 200 3.36 -2.17 11.28
N GLY A 201 4.07 -1.16 11.80
CA GLY A 201 3.98 -0.72 13.20
C GLY A 201 2.55 -0.39 13.63
N GLU A 202 1.76 0.19 12.73
CA GLU A 202 0.32 0.37 12.88
C GLU A 202 -0.40 -0.94 13.26
N ARG A 203 -0.13 -2.02 12.52
CA ARG A 203 -0.76 -3.31 12.77
C ARG A 203 -0.27 -3.96 14.05
N TYR A 204 1.01 -3.78 14.37
CA TYR A 204 1.56 -4.23 15.64
C TYR A 204 0.91 -3.52 16.83
N VAL A 205 0.65 -2.21 16.73
CA VAL A 205 -0.10 -1.47 17.76
C VAL A 205 -1.52 -2.03 17.90
N MET A 206 -2.22 -2.31 16.80
CA MET A 206 -3.57 -2.89 16.85
C MET A 206 -3.58 -4.29 17.47
N THR A 207 -2.64 -5.16 17.09
CA THR A 207 -2.60 -6.56 17.54
C THR A 207 -2.05 -6.76 18.95
N PHE A 208 -0.98 -6.04 19.33
CA PHE A 208 -0.28 -6.32 20.60
C PHE A 208 -0.77 -5.47 21.78
N LEU A 209 -1.35 -4.29 21.52
CA LEU A 209 -1.80 -3.39 22.59
C LEU A 209 -3.29 -3.52 22.90
N ASN A 210 -4.02 -4.41 22.20
CA ASN A 210 -5.46 -4.66 22.36
C ASN A 210 -6.30 -3.37 22.47
N VAL A 211 -5.91 -2.31 21.75
CA VAL A 211 -6.56 -1.00 21.88
C VAL A 211 -7.93 -0.97 21.17
N ILE A 212 -8.14 -1.89 20.22
CA ILE A 212 -9.35 -2.03 19.40
C ILE A 212 -9.79 -3.50 19.46
N ASN A 213 -11.09 -3.75 19.63
CA ASN A 213 -11.67 -5.10 19.59
C ASN A 213 -11.49 -5.74 18.19
N PHE A 214 -11.30 -7.06 18.09
CA PHE A 214 -11.14 -7.79 16.83
C PHE A 214 -12.24 -7.50 15.79
N GLY A 215 -13.48 -7.32 16.22
CA GLY A 215 -14.59 -6.94 15.32
C GLY A 215 -14.34 -5.58 14.65
N ASP A 216 -14.00 -4.57 15.44
CA ASP A 216 -13.69 -3.23 14.94
C ASP A 216 -12.40 -3.20 14.11
N GLN A 217 -11.42 -4.07 14.39
CA GLN A 217 -10.23 -4.23 13.55
C GLN A 217 -10.61 -4.74 12.14
N GLY A 218 -11.52 -5.71 12.05
CA GLY A 218 -12.02 -6.22 10.78
C GLY A 218 -12.78 -5.17 9.96
N VAL A 219 -13.62 -4.36 10.63
CA VAL A 219 -14.31 -3.23 9.99
C VAL A 219 -13.31 -2.16 9.55
N TYR A 220 -12.34 -1.80 10.41
CA TYR A 220 -11.26 -0.87 10.08
C TYR A 220 -10.46 -1.32 8.87
N ASP A 221 -10.02 -2.58 8.83
CA ASP A 221 -9.25 -3.12 7.70
C ASP A 221 -10.06 -3.09 6.39
N THR A 222 -11.36 -3.37 6.47
CA THR A 222 -12.25 -3.31 5.31
C THR A 222 -12.39 -1.88 4.81
N VAL A 223 -12.68 -0.93 5.70
CA VAL A 223 -12.80 0.50 5.37
C VAL A 223 -11.48 1.05 4.84
N ASN A 224 -10.35 0.71 5.47
CA ASN A 224 -9.02 1.16 5.03
C ASN A 224 -8.68 0.63 3.63
N ASN A 225 -9.02 -0.63 3.34
CA ASN A 225 -8.83 -1.18 1.99
C ASN A 225 -9.74 -0.55 0.94
N LEU A 226 -11.00 -0.24 1.28
CA LEU A 226 -11.96 0.43 0.40
C LEU A 226 -11.57 1.90 0.16
N GLY A 227 -11.31 2.64 1.24
CA GLY A 227 -10.96 4.05 1.20
C GLY A 227 -9.62 4.32 0.51
N SER A 228 -8.62 3.44 0.67
CA SER A 228 -7.32 3.59 -0.01
C SER A 228 -7.37 3.28 -1.51
N LEU A 229 -8.49 2.82 -2.09
CA LEU A 229 -8.58 2.54 -3.53
C LEU A 229 -8.30 3.77 -4.38
N VAL A 230 -8.83 4.94 -4.00
CA VAL A 230 -8.57 6.18 -4.73
C VAL A 230 -7.09 6.54 -4.67
N ALA A 231 -6.47 6.44 -3.49
CA ALA A 231 -5.04 6.69 -3.36
C ALA A 231 -4.22 5.72 -4.23
N ARG A 232 -4.57 4.43 -4.27
CA ARG A 232 -3.85 3.40 -5.02
C ARG A 232 -4.02 3.52 -6.54
N PHE A 233 -5.22 3.83 -7.02
CA PHE A 233 -5.52 3.81 -8.45
C PHE A 233 -5.44 5.18 -9.12
N LEU A 234 -5.55 6.27 -8.35
CA LEU A 234 -5.53 7.62 -8.88
C LEU A 234 -4.30 8.40 -8.43
N PHE A 235 -4.10 8.57 -7.12
CA PHE A 235 -3.01 9.42 -6.62
C PHE A 235 -1.63 8.82 -6.80
N LEU A 236 -1.46 7.52 -6.57
CA LEU A 236 -0.15 6.86 -6.70
C LEU A 236 0.40 6.92 -8.15
N PRO A 237 -0.36 6.58 -9.21
CA PRO A 237 0.14 6.76 -10.58
C PRO A 237 0.46 8.21 -10.94
N ILE A 238 -0.32 9.17 -10.42
CA ILE A 238 -0.05 10.61 -10.58
C ILE A 238 1.28 10.96 -9.91
N GLU A 239 1.47 10.55 -8.66
CA GLU A 239 2.68 10.79 -7.87
C GLU A 239 3.93 10.26 -8.58
N GLU A 240 3.91 9.00 -9.02
CA GLU A 240 5.04 8.36 -9.72
C GLU A 240 5.35 9.05 -11.06
N SER A 241 4.32 9.40 -11.83
CA SER A 241 4.49 10.06 -13.14
C SER A 241 5.09 11.46 -12.99
N PHE A 242 4.57 12.25 -12.05
CA PHE A 242 5.06 13.62 -11.84
C PHE A 242 6.39 13.67 -11.09
N TYR A 243 6.72 12.65 -10.30
CA TYR A 243 8.07 12.50 -9.73
C TYR A 243 9.11 12.45 -10.84
N VAL A 244 8.90 11.55 -11.81
CA VAL A 244 9.79 11.42 -12.97
C VAL A 244 9.86 12.73 -13.74
N PHE A 245 8.72 13.37 -14.01
CA PHE A 245 8.68 14.68 -14.67
C PHE A 245 9.53 15.73 -13.95
N PHE A 246 9.36 15.93 -12.64
CA PHE A 246 10.11 16.95 -11.90
C PHE A 246 11.61 16.65 -11.87
N THR A 247 12.02 15.39 -11.77
CA THR A 247 13.45 15.01 -11.84
C THR A 247 14.09 15.19 -13.21
N GLN A 248 13.28 15.23 -14.28
CA GLN A 248 13.77 15.47 -15.65
C GLN A 248 13.84 16.97 -15.99
N VAL A 249 12.93 17.76 -15.41
CA VAL A 249 12.83 19.21 -15.67
C VAL A 249 13.75 20.01 -14.76
N LEU A 250 13.88 19.61 -13.49
CA LEU A 250 14.67 20.33 -12.49
C LEU A 250 15.88 19.50 -12.05
N GLU A 251 16.98 20.20 -11.76
CA GLU A 251 18.21 19.57 -11.32
C GLU A 251 18.24 19.43 -9.80
N ARG A 252 18.52 18.21 -9.34
CA ARG A 252 18.52 17.86 -7.91
C ARG A 252 19.61 18.64 -7.15
N GLY A 253 19.24 19.22 -6.01
CA GLY A 253 20.15 19.95 -5.12
C GLY A 253 20.56 21.34 -5.59
N LYS A 254 19.99 21.85 -6.70
CA LYS A 254 20.21 23.23 -7.15
C LYS A 254 19.12 24.18 -6.66
N ASN A 255 19.52 25.41 -6.33
CA ASN A 255 18.57 26.45 -5.99
C ASN A 255 17.84 26.97 -7.23
N VAL A 256 16.68 27.62 -7.02
CA VAL A 256 15.87 28.14 -8.12
C VAL A 256 16.61 29.14 -9.01
N LYS A 257 17.55 29.92 -8.47
CA LYS A 257 18.38 30.89 -9.22
C LYS A 257 19.39 30.23 -10.16
N ASP A 258 19.86 29.04 -9.81
CA ASP A 258 20.93 28.33 -10.52
C ASP A 258 20.38 27.41 -11.63
N GLN A 259 19.08 27.47 -11.88
CA GLN A 259 18.38 26.69 -12.89
C GLN A 259 17.86 27.58 -14.02
N LYS A 260 17.57 26.94 -15.16
CA LYS A 260 16.92 27.60 -16.28
C LYS A 260 15.54 28.08 -15.86
N GLN A 261 15.31 29.39 -15.98
CA GLN A 261 14.08 30.01 -15.50
C GLN A 261 12.83 29.51 -16.24
N ASP A 262 12.96 29.13 -17.51
CA ASP A 262 11.87 28.51 -18.27
C ASP A 262 11.45 27.16 -17.70
N ASP A 263 12.41 26.31 -17.31
CA ASP A 263 12.15 25.00 -16.70
C ASP A 263 11.51 25.15 -15.31
N VAL A 264 11.98 26.13 -14.53
CA VAL A 264 11.38 26.52 -13.23
C VAL A 264 9.93 26.97 -13.42
N ALA A 265 9.66 27.79 -14.43
CA ALA A 265 8.32 28.29 -14.73
C ALA A 265 7.36 27.14 -15.07
N VAL A 266 7.82 26.21 -15.92
CA VAL A 266 7.07 25.01 -16.31
C VAL A 266 6.79 24.14 -15.09
N ALA A 267 7.80 23.85 -14.28
CA ALA A 267 7.64 23.03 -13.09
C ALA A 267 6.70 23.67 -12.05
N ALA A 268 6.81 24.98 -11.83
CA ALA A 268 5.93 25.72 -10.93
C ALA A 268 4.47 25.70 -11.41
N ASN A 269 4.23 25.94 -12.69
CA ASN A 269 2.87 25.91 -13.25
C ASN A 269 2.26 24.50 -13.17
N VAL A 270 3.04 23.46 -13.51
CA VAL A 270 2.59 22.06 -13.37
C VAL A 270 2.29 21.72 -11.92
N LEU A 271 3.13 22.13 -10.97
CA LEU A 271 2.91 21.90 -9.55
C LEU A 271 1.64 22.62 -9.05
N GLU A 272 1.40 23.88 -9.44
CA GLU A 272 0.19 24.64 -9.09
C GLU A 272 -1.07 23.90 -9.56
N LEU A 273 -1.09 23.51 -10.82
CA LEU A 273 -2.23 22.83 -11.44
C LEU A 273 -2.46 21.44 -10.85
N LEU A 274 -1.38 20.72 -10.56
CA LEU A 274 -1.44 19.39 -9.97
C LEU A 274 -1.96 19.43 -8.53
N LEU A 275 -1.45 20.34 -7.69
CA LEU A 275 -1.94 20.56 -6.33
C LEU A 275 -3.42 20.92 -6.34
N LYS A 276 -3.85 21.81 -7.25
CA LYS A 276 -5.26 22.16 -7.41
C LYS A 276 -6.11 20.96 -7.81
N LEU A 277 -5.67 20.18 -8.80
CA LEU A 277 -6.38 18.99 -9.25
C LEU A 277 -6.60 17.99 -8.12
N VAL A 278 -5.53 17.58 -7.42
CA VAL A 278 -5.64 16.56 -6.36
C VAL A 278 -6.41 17.08 -5.15
N LEU A 279 -6.29 18.38 -4.83
CA LEU A 279 -7.08 19.01 -3.77
C LEU A 279 -8.58 18.94 -4.09
N LEU A 280 -8.99 19.29 -5.30
CA LEU A 280 -10.39 19.29 -5.71
C LEU A 280 -10.98 17.88 -5.72
N ILE A 281 -10.22 16.88 -6.17
CA ILE A 281 -10.60 15.47 -6.09
C ILE A 281 -10.75 15.04 -4.63
N GLY A 282 -9.75 15.36 -3.79
CA GLY A 282 -9.77 15.06 -2.35
C GLY A 282 -10.94 15.74 -1.62
N LEU A 283 -11.23 17.00 -1.90
CA LEU A 283 -12.34 17.75 -1.31
C LEU A 283 -13.68 17.16 -1.70
N THR A 284 -13.83 16.79 -2.98
CA THR A 284 -15.02 16.11 -3.48
C THR A 284 -15.27 14.80 -2.71
N ILE A 285 -14.23 14.00 -2.52
CA ILE A 285 -14.34 12.75 -1.75
C ILE A 285 -14.61 13.04 -0.27
N ALA A 286 -13.96 14.03 0.33
CA ALA A 286 -14.20 14.36 1.74
C ALA A 286 -15.64 14.83 1.99
N VAL A 287 -16.20 15.68 1.12
CA VAL A 287 -17.55 16.24 1.27
C VAL A 287 -18.64 15.21 0.96
N PHE A 288 -18.58 14.58 -0.21
CA PHE A 288 -19.61 13.61 -0.60
C PHE A 288 -19.41 12.27 0.08
N GLY A 289 -18.16 11.81 0.24
CA GLY A 289 -17.86 10.54 0.92
C GLY A 289 -18.39 10.52 2.36
N TYR A 290 -18.41 11.66 3.07
CA TYR A 290 -19.00 11.74 4.40
C TYR A 290 -20.50 11.34 4.40
N ALA A 291 -21.33 12.02 3.62
CA ALA A 291 -22.78 11.80 3.59
C ALA A 291 -23.17 10.45 2.96
N PHE A 292 -22.33 9.91 2.07
CA PHE A 292 -22.60 8.65 1.37
C PHE A 292 -21.94 7.43 2.02
N SER A 293 -21.22 7.59 3.12
CA SER A 293 -20.47 6.49 3.77
C SER A 293 -21.37 5.34 4.21
N GLN A 294 -22.48 5.63 4.90
CA GLN A 294 -23.39 4.59 5.37
C GLN A 294 -24.03 3.82 4.20
N LEU A 295 -24.51 4.54 3.17
CA LEU A 295 -25.09 3.94 1.98
C LEU A 295 -24.07 3.08 1.21
N ALA A 296 -22.84 3.58 1.05
CA ALA A 296 -21.78 2.87 0.34
C ALA A 296 -21.42 1.56 1.03
N LEU A 297 -21.29 1.58 2.37
CA LEU A 297 -21.03 0.37 3.15
C LEU A 297 -22.20 -0.60 3.15
N ASP A 298 -23.44 -0.10 3.17
CA ASP A 298 -24.64 -0.95 3.13
C ASP A 298 -24.76 -1.68 1.78
N ILE A 299 -24.45 -1.00 0.69
CA ILE A 299 -24.40 -1.62 -0.65
C ILE A 299 -23.27 -2.65 -0.73
N TYR A 300 -22.11 -2.37 -0.11
CA TYR A 300 -20.93 -3.21 -0.22
C TYR A 300 -20.98 -4.47 0.66
N GLY A 301 -21.33 -4.32 1.94
CA GLY A 301 -21.30 -5.42 2.92
C GLY A 301 -22.54 -5.51 3.80
N GLY A 302 -23.62 -4.81 3.44
CA GLY A 302 -24.88 -4.83 4.18
C GLY A 302 -24.76 -4.26 5.60
N SER A 303 -25.73 -4.64 6.45
CA SER A 303 -25.81 -4.22 7.85
C SER A 303 -24.55 -4.55 8.65
N THR A 304 -23.78 -5.57 8.27
CA THR A 304 -22.53 -5.94 8.95
C THR A 304 -21.49 -4.81 8.90
N LEU A 305 -21.45 -4.02 7.82
CA LEU A 305 -20.52 -2.89 7.70
C LEU A 305 -21.21 -1.53 7.88
N SER A 306 -22.51 -1.43 7.57
CA SER A 306 -23.26 -0.18 7.71
C SER A 306 -23.80 0.06 9.12
N SER A 307 -23.87 -0.97 9.97
CA SER A 307 -24.13 -0.84 11.40
C SER A 307 -22.83 -0.80 12.21
N GLY A 308 -22.85 -0.13 13.36
CA GLY A 308 -21.67 0.02 14.22
C GLY A 308 -20.71 1.12 13.74
N THR A 309 -19.41 0.87 13.85
CA THR A 309 -18.33 1.87 13.67
C THR A 309 -17.97 2.14 12.20
N GLY A 310 -18.46 1.31 11.26
CA GLY A 310 -18.10 1.37 9.84
C GLY A 310 -18.39 2.72 9.16
N PRO A 311 -19.61 3.28 9.25
CA PRO A 311 -19.91 4.57 8.63
C PRO A 311 -19.02 5.70 9.14
N ASP A 312 -18.77 5.77 10.45
CA ASP A 312 -17.92 6.80 11.04
C ASP A 312 -16.45 6.65 10.64
N LEU A 313 -15.98 5.40 10.52
CA LEU A 313 -14.67 5.10 9.96
C LEU A 313 -14.54 5.60 8.53
N LEU A 314 -15.50 5.30 7.65
CA LEU A 314 -15.43 5.71 6.25
C LEU A 314 -15.61 7.24 6.08
N ARG A 315 -16.41 7.88 6.95
CA ARG A 315 -16.52 9.34 7.04
C ARG A 315 -15.18 9.99 7.35
N CYS A 316 -14.50 9.53 8.40
CA CYS A 316 -13.16 10.03 8.76
C CYS A 316 -12.12 9.64 7.71
N TYR A 317 -12.23 8.47 7.09
CA TYR A 317 -11.34 8.06 6.01
C TYR A 317 -11.51 8.96 4.78
N SER A 318 -12.73 9.41 4.48
CA SER A 318 -12.98 10.34 3.37
C SER A 318 -12.21 11.66 3.56
N LEU A 319 -12.10 12.15 4.80
CA LEU A 319 -11.20 13.25 5.14
C LEU A 319 -9.73 12.85 5.00
N TYR A 320 -9.34 11.66 5.44
CA TYR A 320 -7.98 11.17 5.29
C TYR A 320 -7.51 11.10 3.81
N VAL A 321 -8.41 10.76 2.88
CA VAL A 321 -8.12 10.76 1.43
C VAL A 321 -7.70 12.15 0.94
N LEU A 322 -8.26 13.24 1.47
CA LEU A 322 -7.82 14.60 1.17
C LEU A 322 -6.36 14.84 1.61
N PHE A 323 -5.99 14.37 2.80
CA PHE A 323 -4.60 14.45 3.28
C PHE A 323 -3.65 13.64 2.38
N LEU A 324 -4.04 12.41 1.99
CA LEU A 324 -3.25 11.59 1.07
C LEU A 324 -3.03 12.27 -0.28
N ALA A 325 -4.08 12.91 -0.82
CA ALA A 325 -4.03 13.62 -2.09
C ALA A 325 -2.97 14.74 -2.09
N VAL A 326 -3.01 15.60 -1.07
CA VAL A 326 -2.10 16.75 -0.95
C VAL A 326 -0.70 16.29 -0.57
N ASN A 327 -0.56 15.32 0.34
CA ASN A 327 0.73 14.77 0.75
C ASN A 327 1.48 14.17 -0.45
N GLY A 328 0.85 13.29 -1.24
CA GLY A 328 1.51 12.62 -2.36
C GLY A 328 2.18 13.60 -3.32
N VAL A 329 1.46 14.64 -3.76
CA VAL A 329 2.01 15.64 -4.71
C VAL A 329 3.09 16.53 -4.08
N THR A 330 2.86 17.04 -2.87
CA THR A 330 3.83 17.94 -2.20
C THR A 330 5.14 17.22 -1.87
N GLU A 331 5.05 15.98 -1.42
CA GLU A 331 6.20 15.16 -1.05
C GLU A 331 6.96 14.63 -2.27
N CYS A 332 6.24 14.20 -3.32
CA CYS A 332 6.83 13.85 -4.60
C CYS A 332 7.72 14.95 -5.18
N PHE A 333 7.21 16.19 -5.25
CA PHE A 333 8.00 17.33 -5.72
C PHE A 333 9.21 17.60 -4.83
N THR A 334 9.03 17.53 -3.51
CA THR A 334 10.11 17.72 -2.53
C THR A 334 11.22 16.68 -2.72
N PHE A 335 10.87 15.40 -2.86
CA PHE A 335 11.83 14.33 -3.09
C PHE A 335 12.51 14.39 -4.45
N ALA A 336 11.85 14.92 -5.48
CA ALA A 336 12.47 15.11 -6.78
C ALA A 336 13.67 16.08 -6.70
N LEU A 337 13.61 17.07 -5.80
CA LEU A 337 14.59 18.15 -5.70
C LEU A 337 15.67 17.98 -4.63
N MET A 338 15.34 17.34 -3.50
CA MET A 338 16.26 17.23 -2.37
C MET A 338 17.59 16.59 -2.76
N CYS A 339 18.73 17.14 -2.32
CA CYS A 339 20.03 16.44 -2.48
C CYS A 339 20.12 15.21 -1.56
N LYS A 340 21.20 14.42 -1.68
CA LYS A 340 21.35 13.19 -0.88
C LYS A 340 21.34 13.49 0.62
N GLU A 341 22.05 14.53 1.04
CA GLU A 341 22.18 14.97 2.43
C GLU A 341 20.84 15.44 2.99
N GLU A 342 20.03 16.12 2.16
CA GLU A 342 18.67 16.54 2.53
C GLU A 342 17.71 15.36 2.66
N VAL A 343 17.81 14.37 1.76
CA VAL A 343 17.03 13.12 1.86
C VAL A 343 17.41 12.35 3.12
N ASP A 344 18.70 12.25 3.45
CA ASP A 344 19.16 11.57 4.67
C ASP A 344 18.66 12.28 5.94
N ARG A 345 18.69 13.62 5.95
CA ARG A 345 18.10 14.43 7.03
C ARG A 345 16.58 14.22 7.11
N TYR A 346 15.89 14.19 5.97
CA TYR A 346 14.45 13.94 5.92
C TYR A 346 14.09 12.53 6.39
N ASN A 347 14.89 11.51 6.07
CA ASN A 347 14.72 10.15 6.59
C ASN A 347 14.78 10.11 8.12
N PHE A 348 15.67 10.91 8.73
CA PHE A 348 15.73 11.04 10.19
C PHE A 348 14.49 11.75 10.76
N VAL A 349 13.99 12.79 10.08
CA VAL A 349 12.71 13.44 10.44
C VAL A 349 11.56 12.45 10.33
N MET A 350 11.48 11.67 9.26
CA MET A 350 10.46 10.63 9.08
C MET A 350 10.50 9.59 10.21
N LEU A 351 11.68 9.20 10.69
CA LEU A 351 11.80 8.30 11.84
C LEU A 351 11.17 8.92 13.11
N ALA A 352 11.42 10.21 13.38
CA ALA A 352 10.81 10.92 14.50
C ALA A 352 9.28 11.08 14.33
N LEU A 353 8.82 11.32 13.09
CA LEU A 353 7.39 11.35 12.76
C LEU A 353 6.72 9.99 12.96
N SER A 354 7.38 8.89 12.61
CA SER A 354 6.88 7.52 12.87
C SER A 354 6.70 7.27 14.38
N PHE A 355 7.64 7.73 15.22
CA PHE A 355 7.48 7.63 16.67
C PHE A 355 6.29 8.47 17.17
N THR A 356 6.16 9.70 16.69
CA THR A 356 5.05 10.59 17.01
C THR A 356 3.70 10.01 16.57
N PHE A 357 3.66 9.38 15.40
CA PHE A 357 2.52 8.64 14.89
C PHE A 357 2.14 7.46 15.79
N LEU A 358 3.11 6.65 16.22
CA LEU A 358 2.83 5.53 17.14
C LEU A 358 2.25 6.02 18.48
N CYS A 359 2.83 7.07 19.07
CA CYS A 359 2.32 7.67 20.30
C CYS A 359 0.92 8.25 20.12
N SER A 360 0.71 9.08 19.09
CA SER A 360 -0.61 9.68 18.81
C SER A 360 -1.66 8.63 18.49
N SER A 361 -1.30 7.57 17.76
CA SER A 361 -2.16 6.42 17.50
C SER A 361 -2.59 5.74 18.79
N TYR A 362 -1.66 5.49 19.72
CA TYR A 362 -2.02 4.90 21.01
C TYR A 362 -3.02 5.78 21.79
N PHE A 363 -2.75 7.09 21.93
CA PHE A 363 -3.61 7.99 22.70
C PHE A 363 -4.99 8.22 22.03
N LEU A 364 -5.01 8.50 20.72
CA LEU A 364 -6.26 8.76 19.99
C LEU A 364 -7.11 7.51 19.87
N THR A 365 -6.49 6.34 19.69
CA THR A 365 -7.23 5.08 19.67
C THR A 365 -7.82 4.75 21.03
N ARG A 366 -7.13 5.08 22.14
CA ARG A 366 -7.71 4.95 23.48
C ARG A 366 -8.90 5.88 23.71
N TRP A 367 -8.89 7.06 23.08
CA TRP A 367 -9.95 8.06 23.20
C TRP A 367 -11.17 7.77 22.33
N HIS A 368 -10.96 7.42 21.06
CA HIS A 368 -12.03 7.33 20.05
C HIS A 368 -11.95 6.06 19.17
N GLY A 369 -11.36 4.99 19.71
CA GLY A 369 -11.29 3.68 19.06
C GLY A 369 -10.61 3.71 17.69
N SER A 370 -11.12 2.89 16.77
CA SER A 370 -10.62 2.78 15.40
C SER A 370 -10.68 4.09 14.60
N VAL A 371 -11.64 4.98 14.89
CA VAL A 371 -11.71 6.32 14.27
C VAL A 371 -10.55 7.20 14.76
N GLY A 372 -10.21 7.13 16.05
CA GLY A 372 -9.04 7.79 16.62
C GLY A 372 -7.74 7.36 15.91
N PHE A 373 -7.66 6.11 15.48
CA PHE A 373 -6.54 5.62 14.69
C PHE A 373 -6.43 6.30 13.31
N ILE A 374 -7.55 6.47 12.59
CA ILE A 374 -7.56 7.26 11.33
C ILE A 374 -7.14 8.71 11.58
N LEU A 375 -7.60 9.32 12.67
CA LEU A 375 -7.22 10.69 13.03
C LEU A 375 -5.71 10.81 13.28
N ALA A 376 -5.08 9.82 13.92
CA ALA A 376 -3.62 9.80 14.09
C ALA A 376 -2.89 9.76 12.73
N ASN A 377 -3.42 9.01 11.78
CA ASN A 377 -2.94 9.00 10.39
C ASN A 377 -3.12 10.36 9.70
N CYS A 378 -4.26 11.03 9.89
CA CYS A 378 -4.47 12.41 9.41
C CYS A 378 -3.45 13.38 10.00
N LEU A 379 -3.16 13.29 11.31
CA LEU A 379 -2.14 14.12 11.96
C LEU A 379 -0.75 13.86 11.37
N ASN A 380 -0.38 12.60 11.20
CA ASN A 380 0.90 12.22 10.61
C ASN A 380 1.05 12.79 9.18
N MET A 381 0.02 12.64 8.33
CA MET A 381 0.01 13.23 6.99
C MET A 381 0.00 14.75 7.03
N GLY A 382 -0.70 15.37 7.98
CA GLY A 382 -0.71 16.83 8.17
C GLY A 382 0.68 17.39 8.46
N ILE A 383 1.46 16.75 9.34
CA ILE A 383 2.84 17.17 9.64
C ILE A 383 3.74 16.99 8.41
N ARG A 384 3.59 15.89 7.66
CA ARG A 384 4.34 15.66 6.42
C ARG A 384 4.03 16.73 5.36
N ILE A 385 2.75 17.05 5.16
CA ILE A 385 2.31 18.14 4.28
C ILE A 385 2.94 19.47 4.73
N ALA A 386 2.90 19.80 6.03
CA ALA A 386 3.49 21.02 6.54
C ALA A 386 5.00 21.11 6.26
N HIS A 387 5.73 20.01 6.44
CA HIS A 387 7.15 19.93 6.12
C HIS A 387 7.42 20.12 4.61
N SER A 388 6.68 19.42 3.74
CA SER A 388 6.82 19.57 2.28
C SER A 388 6.43 20.97 1.79
N ILE A 389 5.36 21.55 2.34
CA ILE A 389 4.97 22.93 2.04
C ILE A 389 6.05 23.92 2.49
N HIS A 390 6.65 23.72 3.65
CA HIS A 390 7.77 24.54 4.13
C HIS A 390 8.97 24.48 3.16
N TYR A 391 9.32 23.28 2.69
CA TYR A 391 10.37 23.10 1.68
C TYR A 391 10.04 23.80 0.36
N ILE A 392 8.84 23.57 -0.20
CA ILE A 392 8.38 24.19 -1.45
C ILE A 392 8.38 25.72 -1.34
N TYR A 393 7.88 26.25 -0.22
CA TYR A 393 7.87 27.69 0.04
C TYR A 393 9.30 28.26 0.09
N GLY A 394 10.21 27.58 0.78
CA GLY A 394 11.62 27.96 0.85
C GLY A 394 12.30 27.94 -0.51
N TYR A 395 12.05 26.90 -1.31
CA TYR A 395 12.60 26.74 -2.65
C TYR A 395 12.18 27.88 -3.59
N PHE A 396 10.88 28.18 -3.69
CA PHE A 396 10.37 29.25 -4.55
C PHE A 396 10.45 30.66 -3.94
N LYS A 397 10.94 30.81 -2.70
CA LYS A 397 10.96 32.09 -1.96
C LYS A 397 11.58 33.23 -2.76
N GLU A 398 12.68 32.93 -3.44
CA GLU A 398 13.49 33.90 -4.19
C GLU A 398 13.07 34.05 -5.67
N SER A 399 11.98 33.39 -6.07
CA SER A 399 11.41 33.47 -7.41
C SER A 399 10.07 34.21 -7.42
N SER A 400 9.59 34.58 -8.61
CA SER A 400 8.26 35.16 -8.81
C SER A 400 7.12 34.13 -8.72
N TYR A 401 7.43 32.83 -8.75
CA TYR A 401 6.42 31.77 -8.83
C TYR A 401 5.91 31.37 -7.44
N ARG A 402 4.59 31.09 -7.34
CA ARG A 402 3.92 30.71 -6.09
C ARG A 402 3.01 29.49 -6.31
N PRO A 403 3.57 28.29 -6.56
CA PRO A 403 2.78 27.11 -6.92
C PRO A 403 1.82 26.65 -5.81
N LEU A 404 2.11 26.96 -4.55
CA LEU A 404 1.24 26.68 -3.41
C LEU A 404 -0.12 27.40 -3.48
N THR A 405 -0.27 28.40 -4.36
CA THR A 405 -1.59 29.01 -4.66
C THR A 405 -2.59 28.00 -5.19
N GLY A 406 -2.13 26.89 -5.78
CA GLY A 406 -2.98 25.77 -6.19
C GLY A 406 -3.78 25.14 -5.06
N LEU A 407 -3.31 25.27 -3.81
CA LEU A 407 -4.00 24.76 -2.62
C LEU A 407 -5.19 25.64 -2.17
N PHE A 408 -5.37 26.82 -2.78
CA PHE A 408 -6.44 27.75 -2.44
C PHE A 408 -7.48 27.77 -3.58
N PRO A 409 -8.58 27.01 -3.46
CA PRO A 409 -9.68 27.07 -4.42
C PRO A 409 -10.44 28.40 -4.29
N SER A 410 -11.21 28.76 -5.31
CA SER A 410 -12.00 30.00 -5.26
C SER A 410 -13.00 29.99 -4.09
N PRO A 411 -13.27 31.16 -3.45
CA PRO A 411 -14.25 31.24 -2.36
C PRO A 411 -15.65 30.77 -2.76
N PHE A 412 -16.06 31.00 -4.02
CA PHE A 412 -17.33 30.52 -4.56
C PHE A 412 -17.40 28.99 -4.62
N LEU A 413 -16.30 28.34 -4.98
CA LEU A 413 -16.22 26.87 -5.01
C LEU A 413 -16.23 26.28 -3.59
N ILE A 414 -15.56 26.91 -2.63
CA ILE A 414 -15.63 26.53 -1.21
C ILE A 414 -17.09 26.64 -0.72
N LEU A 415 -17.77 27.74 -1.02
CA LEU A 415 -19.17 27.92 -0.68
C LEU A 415 -20.05 26.82 -1.31
N ALA A 416 -19.82 26.48 -2.58
CA ALA A 416 -20.53 25.39 -3.23
C ALA A 416 -20.31 24.05 -2.52
N TYR A 417 -19.09 23.71 -2.13
CA TYR A 417 -18.80 22.50 -1.35
C TYR A 417 -19.50 22.50 0.02
N VAL A 418 -19.47 23.62 0.75
CA VAL A 418 -20.12 23.74 2.05
C VAL A 418 -21.63 23.58 1.93
N VAL A 419 -22.25 24.26 0.96
CA VAL A 419 -23.70 24.19 0.71
C VAL A 419 -24.09 22.77 0.27
N SER A 420 -23.37 22.19 -0.68
CA SER A 420 -23.64 20.81 -1.13
C SER A 420 -23.43 19.79 -0.02
N GLY A 421 -22.39 19.93 0.80
CA GLY A 421 -22.15 19.08 1.96
C GLY A 421 -23.27 19.19 3.00
N GLY A 422 -23.74 20.40 3.29
CA GLY A 422 -24.88 20.61 4.18
C GLY A 422 -26.14 19.93 3.65
N ILE A 423 -26.46 20.11 2.36
CA ILE A 423 -27.63 19.49 1.72
C ILE A 423 -27.53 17.96 1.74
N THR A 424 -26.36 17.38 1.43
CA THR A 424 -26.22 15.92 1.40
C THR A 424 -26.26 15.30 2.79
N VAL A 425 -25.68 15.94 3.81
CA VAL A 425 -25.79 15.49 5.21
C VAL A 425 -27.23 15.58 5.71
N CYS A 426 -27.94 16.68 5.41
CA CYS A 426 -29.37 16.76 5.71
C CYS A 426 -30.15 15.66 4.98
N SER A 427 -29.86 15.43 3.70
CA SER A 427 -30.50 14.39 2.91
C SER A 427 -30.23 12.99 3.47
N GLU A 428 -29.03 12.72 3.97
CA GLU A 428 -28.70 11.45 4.64
C GLU A 428 -29.59 11.28 5.88
N ALA A 429 -29.65 12.28 6.75
CA ALA A 429 -30.46 12.23 7.97
C ALA A 429 -31.97 12.03 7.71
N PHE A 430 -32.51 12.60 6.63
CA PHE A 430 -33.93 12.49 6.32
C PHE A 430 -34.29 11.24 5.50
N PHE A 431 -33.43 10.77 4.61
CA PHE A 431 -33.79 9.74 3.61
C PHE A 431 -32.97 8.44 3.70
N CYS A 432 -31.82 8.42 4.36
CA CYS A 432 -30.98 7.24 4.51
C CYS A 432 -31.12 6.62 5.93
N CYS A 433 -31.01 5.31 6.14
CA CYS A 433 -31.03 4.22 5.13
C CYS A 433 -32.03 3.09 5.45
N ASP A 434 -32.89 3.28 6.44
CA ASP A 434 -33.88 2.28 6.88
C ASP A 434 -35.25 2.44 6.23
N LYS A 435 -35.45 3.53 5.46
CA LYS A 435 -36.74 3.90 4.83
C LYS A 435 -36.98 3.24 3.46
N GLY A 436 -36.24 2.18 3.14
CA GLY A 436 -36.34 1.43 1.89
C GLY A 436 -35.62 2.07 0.69
N TRP A 437 -35.64 1.37 -0.46
CA TRP A 437 -34.90 1.76 -1.67
C TRP A 437 -35.36 3.08 -2.30
N THR A 438 -36.62 3.45 -2.17
CA THR A 438 -37.14 4.71 -2.71
C THR A 438 -36.50 5.92 -2.03
N ALA A 439 -36.37 5.89 -0.71
CA ALA A 439 -35.69 6.95 0.05
C ALA A 439 -34.19 6.99 -0.25
N ARG A 440 -33.53 5.83 -0.42
CA ARG A 440 -32.13 5.74 -0.86
C ARG A 440 -31.94 6.37 -2.25
N LEU A 441 -32.84 6.13 -3.20
CA LEU A 441 -32.79 6.73 -4.54
C LEU A 441 -32.99 8.25 -4.50
N ILE A 442 -33.86 8.76 -3.61
CA ILE A 442 -34.01 10.21 -3.40
C ILE A 442 -32.70 10.80 -2.89
N HIS A 443 -32.06 10.18 -1.90
CA HIS A 443 -30.76 10.63 -1.38
C HIS A 443 -29.66 10.63 -2.47
N ILE A 444 -29.57 9.56 -3.27
CA ILE A 444 -28.65 9.48 -4.41
C ILE A 444 -28.93 10.62 -5.41
N SER A 445 -30.20 10.88 -5.70
CA SER A 445 -30.60 11.93 -6.66
C SER A 445 -30.22 13.32 -6.17
N ILE A 446 -30.44 13.63 -4.89
CA ILE A 446 -30.03 14.89 -4.25
C ILE A 446 -28.49 15.03 -4.30
N GLY A 447 -27.77 13.95 -3.99
CA GLY A 447 -26.31 13.91 -4.11
C GLY A 447 -25.81 14.16 -5.52
N ALA A 448 -26.42 13.52 -6.52
CA ALA A 448 -26.06 13.68 -7.93
C ALA A 448 -26.27 15.13 -8.40
N LEU A 449 -27.37 15.77 -7.99
CA LEU A 449 -27.62 17.18 -8.30
C LEU A 449 -26.61 18.12 -7.63
N CYS A 450 -26.30 17.88 -6.35
CA CYS A 450 -25.28 18.65 -5.62
C CYS A 450 -23.89 18.46 -6.24
N PHE A 451 -23.53 17.22 -6.58
CA PHE A 451 -22.29 16.89 -7.25
C PHE A 451 -22.17 17.58 -8.61
N ALA A 452 -23.22 17.52 -9.44
CA ALA A 452 -23.26 18.23 -10.72
C ALA A 452 -23.10 19.74 -10.54
N ALA A 453 -23.81 20.35 -9.57
CA ALA A 453 -23.69 21.78 -9.27
C ALA A 453 -22.27 22.17 -8.83
N THR A 454 -21.64 21.40 -7.94
CA THR A 454 -20.24 21.64 -7.52
C THR A 454 -19.25 21.48 -8.67
N THR A 455 -19.46 20.48 -9.53
CA THR A 455 -18.61 20.25 -10.71
C THR A 455 -18.77 21.37 -11.73
N ILE A 456 -19.99 21.82 -12.01
CA ILE A 456 -20.24 22.99 -12.88
C ILE A 456 -19.55 24.24 -12.30
N THR A 457 -19.71 24.49 -10.99
CA THR A 457 -19.05 25.61 -10.33
C THR A 457 -17.54 25.52 -10.47
N MET A 458 -16.96 24.33 -10.27
CA MET A 458 -15.53 24.06 -10.48
C MET A 458 -15.09 24.39 -11.89
N PHE A 459 -15.84 23.97 -12.92
CA PHE A 459 -15.55 24.28 -14.32
C PHE A 459 -15.64 25.79 -14.62
N CYS A 460 -16.56 26.50 -13.98
CA CYS A 460 -16.72 27.94 -14.17
C CYS A 460 -15.65 28.78 -13.45
N THR A 461 -15.26 28.38 -12.23
CA THR A 461 -14.33 29.18 -11.40
C THR A 461 -12.87 28.85 -11.65
N GLU A 462 -12.55 27.58 -11.96
CA GLU A 462 -11.15 27.10 -12.06
C GLU A 462 -10.67 27.04 -13.52
N THR A 463 -10.82 28.14 -14.25
CA THR A 463 -10.56 28.23 -15.70
C THR A 463 -9.14 27.81 -16.11
N LYS A 464 -8.12 28.08 -15.29
CA LYS A 464 -6.73 27.63 -15.53
C LYS A 464 -6.60 26.10 -15.56
N LEU A 465 -7.23 25.42 -14.60
CA LEU A 465 -7.22 23.96 -14.52
C LEU A 465 -7.96 23.36 -15.71
N VAL A 466 -9.14 23.90 -16.03
CA VAL A 466 -9.95 23.46 -17.16
C VAL A 466 -9.18 23.61 -18.48
N HIS A 467 -8.51 24.74 -18.69
CA HIS A 467 -7.69 24.96 -19.87
C HIS A 467 -6.53 23.95 -19.96
N PHE A 468 -5.83 23.68 -18.86
CA PHE A 468 -4.77 22.68 -18.82
C PHE A 468 -5.27 21.27 -19.19
N VAL A 469 -6.33 20.80 -18.52
CA VAL A 469 -6.94 19.49 -18.78
C VAL A 469 -7.40 19.41 -20.24
N ARG A 470 -8.10 20.44 -20.73
CA ARG A 470 -8.58 20.52 -22.11
C ARG A 470 -7.43 20.46 -23.12
N SER A 471 -6.35 21.18 -22.87
CA SER A 471 -5.18 21.22 -23.76
C SER A 471 -4.46 19.88 -23.86
N GLN A 472 -4.37 19.11 -22.77
CA GLN A 472 -3.74 17.78 -22.77
C GLN A 472 -4.65 16.70 -23.36
N PHE A 473 -5.93 16.65 -22.96
CA PHE A 473 -6.86 15.60 -23.42
C PHE A 473 -7.32 15.79 -24.88
N LEU A 474 -7.58 17.02 -25.35
CA LEU A 474 -8.00 17.25 -26.75
C LEU A 474 -6.83 17.19 -27.74
N SER A 475 -5.62 17.60 -27.33
CA SER A 475 -4.42 17.48 -28.17
C SER A 475 -4.10 16.02 -28.52
N GLN A 476 -4.26 15.10 -27.56
CA GLN A 476 -4.06 13.66 -27.81
C GLN A 476 -5.14 13.05 -28.71
N TYR A 477 -6.38 13.58 -28.67
CA TYR A 477 -7.46 13.11 -29.54
C TYR A 477 -7.27 13.58 -30.99
N MET A 478 -6.78 14.82 -31.19
CA MET A 478 -6.46 15.33 -32.52
C MET A 478 -5.22 14.68 -33.14
N LYS A 479 -4.21 14.30 -32.34
CA LYS A 479 -3.01 13.58 -32.84
C LYS A 479 -3.25 12.10 -33.18
N LYS A 480 -4.37 11.50 -32.75
CA LYS A 480 -4.77 10.13 -33.13
C LYS A 480 -5.71 10.10 -34.35
N GLY A 481 -6.13 11.26 -34.86
CA GLY A 481 -7.02 11.40 -36.02
C GLY A 481 -6.34 11.90 -37.31
N THR A 482 -5.00 12.04 -37.29
CA THR A 482 -4.13 12.30 -38.45
C THR A 482 -3.09 11.20 -38.52
#